data_AF-A0A3B6TCF4-F1
#
_entry.id   AF-A0A3B6TCF4-F1
#
_cell.length_a   1.000
_cell.length_b   1.000
_cell.length_c   1.000
_cell.angle_alpha   90.00
_cell.angle_beta   90.00
_cell.angle_gamma   90.00
#
_symmetry.space_group_name_H-M   'P 1'
#
loop_
_entity.id
_entity.type
_entity.pdbx_description
1 polymer ?
#
loop_
_entity_poly.entity_id
_entity_poly.type
_entity_poly.pdbx_seq_one_letter_code
_entity_poly.pdbx_strand_id
1 'polypeptide(L)'
;MAAVGLLGVRPAPATGRLERQARASPDAVSWGWRARARPLRSVPPPGRAGRGGARAARPLRAAMGGGDLYALDFDGVFCDSCGESSLSAVKAAKVRWPWAFEQVDAAMEEWIVEQMHTLRPVIETGYENLLLVRLLVEIQIPSARKSSVADGLSIQEILDNWSKLLPTLMDEWQEDRESLVDLFGRVRDDWLENDLSGWIGANRFYPGTADALKLSSSELYIVTTKQSRFTGALLKELAGVDFPSERIYGLGTGPKVKVLQQLQEMPQHQGLTLHFVEDRLATLKNVIKEPALDKWNLYLVKWGYNTQEEREEAGAISRIQLIDLPDFSKQLK
;
A
#
# COMPACT_ATOMS: atom_id res chain seq x y z
N MET A 1 -17.97 -83.41 4.25
CA MET A 1 -18.36 -82.88 5.57
C MET A 1 -19.36 -81.75 5.37
N ALA A 2 -20.15 -81.37 6.39
CA ALA A 2 -21.16 -80.31 6.30
C ALA A 2 -20.54 -78.96 5.86
N ALA A 3 -21.18 -78.05 5.11
CA ALA A 3 -22.59 -77.65 4.98
C ALA A 3 -23.10 -76.68 6.08
N VAL A 4 -24.05 -75.80 5.69
CA VAL A 4 -24.61 -74.64 6.41
C VAL A 4 -23.69 -73.41 6.46
N GLY A 5 -24.06 -72.20 6.00
CA GLY A 5 -25.29 -71.74 5.32
C GLY A 5 -26.00 -70.56 6.01
N LEU A 6 -26.84 -69.84 5.25
CA LEU A 6 -27.66 -68.66 5.61
C LEU A 6 -26.90 -67.30 5.64
N LEU A 7 -27.18 -66.35 4.72
CA LEU A 7 -28.35 -65.42 4.64
C LEU A 7 -28.30 -64.37 5.77
N GLY A 8 -28.40 -63.05 5.56
CA GLY A 8 -28.48 -62.17 4.37
C GLY A 8 -28.35 -60.70 4.87
N VAL A 9 -28.96 -59.62 4.38
CA VAL A 9 -29.81 -59.28 3.21
C VAL A 9 -29.61 -57.76 2.95
N ARG A 10 -29.60 -57.26 1.70
CA ARG A 10 -29.70 -55.80 1.39
C ARG A 10 -31.17 -55.35 1.37
N PRO A 11 -31.47 -54.14 1.84
CA PRO A 11 -32.07 -53.20 0.87
C PRO A 11 -31.61 -51.74 1.01
N ALA A 12 -31.82 -51.00 -0.07
CA ALA A 12 -32.01 -49.55 -0.15
C ALA A 12 -33.26 -49.34 -1.04
N PRO A 13 -33.75 -48.11 -1.30
CA PRO A 13 -33.63 -46.83 -0.58
C PRO A 13 -35.02 -46.24 -0.21
N ALA A 14 -35.11 -45.11 0.52
CA ALA A 14 -36.25 -44.18 0.38
C ALA A 14 -35.95 -42.76 0.90
N THR A 15 -36.50 -41.78 0.20
CA THR A 15 -36.49 -40.33 0.45
C THR A 15 -37.24 -39.89 1.72
N GLY A 16 -36.77 -38.84 2.39
CA GLY A 16 -37.53 -38.09 3.41
C GLY A 16 -37.20 -36.59 3.38
N ARG A 17 -38.22 -35.73 3.26
CA ARG A 17 -38.10 -34.27 3.09
C ARG A 17 -38.77 -33.55 4.27
N LEU A 18 -37.97 -32.91 5.13
CA LEU A 18 -38.36 -31.95 6.18
C LEU A 18 -37.21 -30.93 6.23
N GLU A 19 -37.31 -29.68 5.79
CA GLU A 19 -38.21 -28.57 6.14
C GLU A 19 -38.17 -28.15 7.63
N ARG A 20 -37.70 -26.91 7.85
CA ARG A 20 -37.77 -26.09 9.08
C ARG A 20 -36.80 -26.55 10.20
N GLN A 21 -36.23 -25.67 11.04
CA GLN A 21 -36.55 -24.27 11.29
C GLN A 21 -35.31 -23.52 11.78
N ALA A 22 -35.04 -22.31 11.28
CA ALA A 22 -34.04 -21.44 11.89
C ALA A 22 -34.56 -20.96 13.26
N ARG A 23 -33.70 -21.02 14.29
CA ARG A 23 -33.90 -20.31 15.56
C ARG A 23 -32.69 -19.44 15.84
N ALA A 24 -32.92 -18.13 15.82
CA ALA A 24 -31.98 -17.17 16.36
C ALA A 24 -32.00 -17.21 17.89
N SER A 25 -30.89 -16.81 18.50
CA SER A 25 -30.84 -16.28 19.87
C SER A 25 -29.97 -15.01 19.86
N PRO A 26 -30.21 -14.07 20.79
CA PRO A 26 -29.79 -12.68 20.63
C PRO A 26 -28.43 -12.38 21.26
N ASP A 27 -27.78 -11.32 20.79
CA ASP A 27 -27.57 -10.11 21.61
C ASP A 27 -26.83 -9.04 20.77
N ALA A 28 -27.62 -8.12 20.20
CA ALA A 28 -27.12 -6.99 19.43
C ALA A 28 -27.31 -5.70 20.25
N VAL A 29 -26.24 -5.22 20.88
CA VAL A 29 -26.22 -3.92 21.56
C VAL A 29 -26.02 -2.83 20.49
N SER A 30 -27.12 -2.20 20.05
CA SER A 30 -27.03 -1.11 19.06
C SER A 30 -26.85 0.26 19.73
N TRP A 31 -25.76 0.94 19.38
CA TRP A 31 -25.56 2.35 19.73
C TRP A 31 -26.09 3.23 18.59
N GLY A 32 -27.36 3.61 18.70
CA GLY A 32 -28.05 4.41 17.70
C GLY A 32 -27.62 5.87 17.69
N TRP A 33 -26.90 6.29 16.65
CA TRP A 33 -26.56 7.69 16.39
C TRP A 33 -27.81 8.52 16.01
N ARG A 34 -28.32 9.31 16.97
CA ARG A 34 -29.41 10.27 16.72
C ARG A 34 -28.88 11.56 16.09
N ALA A 35 -28.69 11.57 14.78
CA ALA A 35 -28.51 12.82 14.03
C ALA A 35 -29.81 13.65 14.08
N ARG A 36 -29.75 14.87 14.63
CA ARG A 36 -30.88 15.80 14.65
C ARG A 36 -31.04 16.47 13.29
N ALA A 37 -32.11 16.15 12.57
CA ALA A 37 -32.47 16.88 11.35
C ALA A 37 -32.76 18.36 11.66
N ARG A 38 -32.10 19.28 10.94
CA ARG A 38 -32.49 20.70 10.86
C ARG A 38 -33.43 20.90 9.67
N PRO A 39 -34.47 21.75 9.79
CA PRO A 39 -35.47 21.89 8.74
C PRO A 39 -34.94 22.64 7.50
N LEU A 40 -35.30 22.14 6.33
CA LEU A 40 -35.13 22.80 5.04
C LEU A 40 -35.86 24.15 5.02
N ARG A 41 -35.18 25.22 4.59
CA ARG A 41 -35.85 26.49 4.23
C ARG A 41 -36.14 26.51 2.73
N SER A 42 -37.33 26.99 2.40
CA SER A 42 -37.93 27.02 1.07
C SER A 42 -37.25 27.97 0.08
N VAL A 43 -37.16 27.53 -1.17
CA VAL A 43 -36.74 28.32 -2.34
C VAL A 43 -37.88 29.25 -2.81
N PRO A 44 -37.63 30.54 -3.13
CA PRO A 44 -38.55 31.39 -3.87
C PRO A 44 -38.27 31.38 -5.41
N PRO A 45 -39.27 31.69 -6.26
CA PRO A 45 -39.23 31.47 -7.71
C PRO A 45 -38.43 32.54 -8.51
N PRO A 46 -38.11 32.30 -9.80
CA PRO A 46 -37.21 33.15 -10.57
C PRO A 46 -37.84 34.46 -11.06
N GLY A 47 -37.10 35.57 -10.88
CA GLY A 47 -37.41 36.89 -11.44
C GLY A 47 -36.91 37.05 -12.89
N ARG A 48 -37.64 37.82 -13.70
CA ARG A 48 -37.36 38.01 -15.13
C ARG A 48 -36.24 39.02 -15.43
N ALA A 49 -35.44 38.68 -16.45
CA ALA A 49 -34.89 39.53 -17.50
C ALA A 49 -34.14 40.85 -17.15
N GLY A 50 -32.82 40.82 -17.36
CA GLY A 50 -32.01 42.01 -17.68
C GLY A 50 -31.12 41.72 -18.88
N ARG A 51 -31.23 42.51 -19.96
CA ARG A 51 -30.34 42.39 -21.13
C ARG A 51 -29.01 43.08 -20.82
N GLY A 52 -27.89 42.35 -20.91
CA GLY A 52 -26.53 42.89 -20.80
C GLY A 52 -25.66 42.28 -21.91
N GLY A 53 -24.93 43.13 -22.63
CA GLY A 53 -24.32 42.75 -23.91
C GLY A 53 -23.17 41.75 -23.80
N ALA A 54 -23.10 40.83 -24.77
CA ALA A 54 -21.94 39.96 -24.96
C ALA A 54 -20.72 40.79 -25.38
N ARG A 55 -19.68 40.81 -24.54
CA ARG A 55 -18.30 41.02 -25.00
C ARG A 55 -17.64 39.66 -25.09
N ALA A 56 -17.36 39.22 -26.31
CA ALA A 56 -16.52 38.06 -26.53
C ALA A 56 -15.13 38.35 -25.96
N ALA A 57 -14.76 37.66 -24.88
CA ALA A 57 -13.38 37.66 -24.41
C ALA A 57 -12.51 37.04 -25.52
N ARG A 58 -11.49 37.77 -25.97
CA ARG A 58 -10.42 37.16 -26.77
C ARG A 58 -9.81 36.04 -25.93
N PRO A 59 -9.58 34.84 -26.46
CA PRO A 59 -8.83 33.84 -25.72
C PRO A 59 -7.48 34.47 -25.35
N LEU A 60 -7.14 34.46 -24.06
CA LEU A 60 -5.75 34.68 -23.66
C LEU A 60 -4.93 33.67 -24.45
N ARG A 61 -3.87 34.14 -25.12
CA ARG A 61 -2.85 33.23 -25.63
C ARG A 61 -2.36 32.41 -24.43
N ALA A 62 -2.46 31.08 -24.53
CA ALA A 62 -1.78 30.21 -23.61
C ALA A 62 -0.31 30.65 -23.54
N ALA A 63 0.17 30.96 -22.34
CA ALA A 63 1.58 31.23 -22.15
C ALA A 63 2.33 29.93 -22.47
N MET A 64 3.28 29.99 -23.40
CA MET A 64 4.16 28.86 -23.73
C MET A 64 5.22 28.72 -22.65
N GLY A 65 4.77 28.35 -21.45
CA GLY A 65 5.56 27.93 -20.30
C GLY A 65 4.70 26.90 -19.58
N GLY A 66 4.92 25.62 -19.92
CA GLY A 66 4.21 24.51 -19.29
C GLY A 66 4.56 24.45 -17.81
N GLY A 67 3.56 24.24 -16.96
CA GLY A 67 3.80 23.86 -15.57
C GLY A 67 4.21 22.39 -15.48
N ASP A 68 4.53 21.94 -14.27
CA ASP A 68 5.00 20.59 -14.03
C ASP A 68 3.91 19.73 -13.35
N LEU A 69 3.89 18.45 -13.71
CA LEU A 69 3.10 17.40 -13.05
C LEU A 69 4.05 16.40 -12.43
N TYR A 70 3.92 16.19 -11.12
CA TYR A 70 4.68 15.18 -10.39
C TYR A 70 3.78 14.03 -9.96
N ALA A 71 4.09 12.83 -10.45
CA ALA A 71 3.63 11.58 -9.87
C ALA A 71 4.72 11.07 -8.91
N LEU A 72 4.35 10.83 -7.67
CA LEU A 72 5.30 10.62 -6.57
C LEU A 72 4.93 9.32 -5.85
N ASP A 73 5.88 8.43 -5.58
CA ASP A 73 5.63 7.45 -4.51
C ASP A 73 5.53 8.16 -3.14
N PHE A 74 5.05 7.45 -2.13
CA PHE A 74 4.87 7.94 -0.78
C PHE A 74 5.87 7.33 0.21
N ASP A 75 6.04 6.01 0.21
CA ASP A 75 6.81 5.25 1.20
C ASP A 75 8.25 5.06 0.71
N GLY A 76 9.16 5.91 1.17
CA GLY A 76 10.55 6.00 0.72
C GLY A 76 10.88 7.34 0.04
N VAL A 77 9.87 8.01 -0.55
CA VAL A 77 9.99 9.38 -1.10
C VAL A 77 9.60 10.43 -0.06
N PHE A 78 8.38 10.37 0.47
CA PHE A 78 7.86 11.33 1.46
C PHE A 78 8.00 10.85 2.90
N CYS A 79 7.59 9.60 3.15
CA CYS A 79 7.49 9.02 4.48
C CYS A 79 8.40 7.80 4.60
N ASP A 80 9.18 7.75 5.67
CA ASP A 80 9.65 6.49 6.21
C ASP A 80 8.52 5.88 7.05
N SER A 81 7.91 4.81 6.56
CA SER A 81 6.90 4.03 7.27
C SER A 81 7.40 2.65 7.70
N CYS A 82 8.71 2.40 7.67
CA CYS A 82 9.26 1.07 7.90
C CYS A 82 9.03 0.58 9.34
N GLY A 83 9.11 1.48 10.32
CA GLY A 83 8.77 1.17 11.72
C GLY A 83 7.32 0.70 11.87
N GLU A 84 6.36 1.49 11.39
CA GLU A 84 4.94 1.14 11.39
C GLU A 84 4.65 -0.15 10.61
N SER A 85 5.18 -0.32 9.40
CA SER A 85 4.91 -1.53 8.60
C SER A 85 5.44 -2.80 9.26
N SER A 86 6.59 -2.71 9.92
CA SER A 86 7.21 -3.82 10.66
C SER A 86 6.40 -4.19 11.90
N LEU A 87 6.03 -3.21 12.73
CA LEU A 87 5.22 -3.41 13.93
C LEU A 87 3.81 -3.95 13.58
N SER A 88 3.20 -3.42 12.53
CA SER A 88 1.92 -3.91 12.00
C SER A 88 2.04 -5.34 11.45
N ALA A 89 3.19 -5.71 10.88
CA ALA A 89 3.43 -7.07 10.39
C ALA A 89 3.66 -8.08 11.51
N VAL A 90 4.34 -7.71 12.60
CA VAL A 90 4.43 -8.53 13.82
C VAL A 90 3.05 -8.78 14.41
N LYS A 91 2.22 -7.73 14.56
CA LYS A 91 0.82 -7.86 15.00
C LYS A 91 0.01 -8.78 14.07
N ALA A 92 0.11 -8.61 12.76
CA ALA A 92 -0.63 -9.43 11.79
C ALA A 92 -0.15 -10.89 11.73
N ALA A 93 1.17 -11.15 11.81
CA ALA A 93 1.73 -12.49 11.81
C ALA A 93 1.34 -13.27 13.08
N LYS A 94 1.30 -12.61 14.24
CA LYS A 94 0.75 -13.18 15.49
C LYS A 94 -0.72 -13.59 15.36
N VAL A 95 -1.54 -12.80 14.66
CA VAL A 95 -2.96 -13.14 14.38
C VAL A 95 -3.07 -14.32 13.40
N ARG A 96 -2.21 -14.37 12.37
CA ARG A 96 -2.27 -15.42 11.32
C ARG A 96 -1.74 -16.77 11.77
N TRP A 97 -0.63 -16.78 12.52
CA TRP A 97 0.12 -17.98 12.90
C TRP A 97 0.48 -17.99 14.40
N PRO A 98 -0.50 -17.88 15.33
CA PRO A 98 -0.22 -17.71 16.76
C PRO A 98 0.74 -18.77 17.34
N TRP A 99 0.63 -20.02 16.86
CA TRP A 99 1.49 -21.15 17.22
C TRP A 99 2.99 -20.92 16.95
N ALA A 100 3.36 -20.08 15.98
CA ALA A 100 4.76 -19.76 15.67
C ALA A 100 5.34 -18.73 16.64
N PHE A 101 4.48 -17.93 17.29
CA PHE A 101 4.88 -16.83 18.16
C PHE A 101 4.81 -17.18 19.66
N GLU A 102 4.51 -18.44 20.02
CA GLU A 102 4.43 -18.89 21.42
C GLU A 102 5.73 -18.72 22.21
N GLN A 103 6.88 -18.75 21.53
CA GLN A 103 8.23 -18.58 22.08
C GLN A 103 8.86 -17.23 21.72
N VAL A 104 8.10 -16.30 21.12
CA VAL A 104 8.58 -14.96 20.75
C VAL A 104 8.35 -14.02 21.93
N ASP A 105 9.44 -13.61 22.58
CA ASP A 105 9.43 -12.59 23.64
C ASP A 105 9.72 -11.19 23.09
N ALA A 106 9.73 -10.18 23.98
CA ALA A 106 9.95 -8.79 23.59
C ALA A 106 11.33 -8.55 22.93
N ALA A 107 12.37 -9.26 23.35
CA ALA A 107 13.72 -9.10 22.76
C ALA A 107 13.77 -9.71 21.36
N MET A 108 13.07 -10.83 21.14
CA MET A 108 12.87 -11.41 19.81
C MET A 108 12.05 -10.47 18.90
N GLU A 109 11.01 -9.81 19.43
CA GLU A 109 10.24 -8.81 18.65
C GLU A 109 11.09 -7.60 18.25
N GLU A 110 11.90 -7.06 19.16
CA GLU A 110 12.85 -5.99 18.87
C GLU A 110 13.84 -6.40 17.77
N TRP A 111 14.42 -7.62 17.87
CA TRP A 111 15.32 -8.16 16.84
C TRP A 111 14.62 -8.34 15.48
N ILE A 112 13.37 -8.85 15.47
CA ILE A 112 12.58 -8.98 14.23
C ILE A 112 12.37 -7.61 13.58
N VAL A 113 11.98 -6.59 14.35
CA VAL A 113 11.78 -5.22 13.82
C VAL A 113 13.10 -4.63 13.30
N GLU A 114 14.23 -4.85 13.98
CA GLU A 114 15.55 -4.45 13.48
C GLU A 114 15.88 -5.13 12.13
N GLN A 115 15.65 -6.44 12.00
CA GLN A 115 15.89 -7.13 10.73
C GLN A 115 14.93 -6.68 9.63
N MET A 116 13.69 -6.31 9.96
CA MET A 116 12.74 -5.74 9.00
C MET A 116 13.19 -4.38 8.45
N HIS A 117 13.93 -3.57 9.22
CA HIS A 117 14.58 -2.37 8.69
C HIS A 117 15.67 -2.72 7.66
N THR A 118 16.51 -3.72 7.94
CA THR A 118 17.52 -4.23 6.99
C THR A 118 16.87 -4.80 5.72
N LEU A 119 15.77 -5.54 5.88
CA LEU A 119 15.06 -6.24 4.80
C LEU A 119 14.07 -5.36 4.03
N ARG A 120 13.85 -4.11 4.45
CA ARG A 120 12.93 -3.19 3.78
C ARG A 120 13.16 -3.01 2.26
N PRO A 121 14.39 -3.04 1.70
CA PRO A 121 14.61 -2.88 0.25
C PRO A 121 13.88 -3.92 -0.62
N VAL A 122 13.77 -5.19 -0.18
CA VAL A 122 13.19 -6.24 -1.03
C VAL A 122 11.67 -6.10 -1.19
N ILE A 123 10.99 -5.53 -0.20
CA ILE A 123 9.54 -5.46 -0.06
C ILE A 123 8.90 -4.59 -1.15
N GLU A 124 8.10 -5.19 -2.02
CA GLU A 124 7.33 -4.44 -3.05
C GLU A 124 5.96 -3.99 -2.53
N THR A 125 5.30 -4.87 -1.79
CA THR A 125 3.91 -4.73 -1.38
C THR A 125 3.71 -5.15 0.07
N GLY A 126 2.75 -4.51 0.75
CA GLY A 126 2.64 -4.58 2.20
C GLY A 126 2.52 -5.99 2.80
N TYR A 127 1.89 -6.94 2.10
CA TYR A 127 1.68 -8.30 2.61
C TYR A 127 2.99 -9.10 2.79
N GLU A 128 4.04 -8.77 2.03
CA GLU A 128 5.34 -9.43 2.10
C GLU A 128 5.99 -9.27 3.48
N ASN A 129 5.68 -8.19 4.21
CA ASN A 129 6.18 -7.98 5.57
C ASN A 129 5.75 -9.13 6.51
N LEU A 130 4.53 -9.67 6.37
CA LEU A 130 4.06 -10.77 7.23
C LEU A 130 4.90 -12.03 7.00
N LEU A 131 5.27 -12.28 5.75
CA LEU A 131 6.04 -13.46 5.35
C LEU A 131 7.48 -13.36 5.82
N LEU A 132 8.11 -12.18 5.70
CA LEU A 132 9.43 -11.92 6.25
C LEU A 132 9.45 -12.06 7.78
N VAL A 133 8.48 -11.47 8.47
CA VAL A 133 8.35 -11.59 9.94
C VAL A 133 8.23 -13.06 10.38
N ARG A 134 7.42 -13.88 9.69
CA ARG A 134 7.35 -15.32 10.00
C ARG A 134 8.64 -16.05 9.64
N LEU A 135 9.28 -15.72 8.52
CA LEU A 135 10.55 -16.34 8.12
C LEU A 135 11.65 -16.10 9.16
N LEU A 136 11.75 -14.87 9.68
CA LEU A 136 12.67 -14.49 10.76
C LEU A 136 12.43 -15.33 12.03
N VAL A 137 11.17 -15.60 12.38
CA VAL A 137 10.81 -16.50 13.49
C VAL A 137 11.23 -17.95 13.21
N GLU A 138 10.98 -18.47 12.01
CA GLU A 138 11.33 -19.86 11.64
C GLU A 138 12.86 -20.09 11.51
N ILE A 139 13.63 -19.03 11.24
CA ILE A 139 15.10 -19.04 11.31
C ILE A 139 15.55 -19.19 12.77
N GLN A 140 15.08 -18.33 13.66
CA GLN A 140 15.53 -18.26 15.07
C GLN A 140 14.97 -19.37 15.97
N ILE A 141 13.77 -19.88 15.66
CA ILE A 141 13.05 -20.84 16.51
C ILE A 141 12.85 -22.15 15.73
N PRO A 142 13.76 -23.13 15.86
CA PRO A 142 13.68 -24.40 15.13
C PRO A 142 12.38 -25.19 15.36
N SER A 143 11.73 -25.01 16.51
CA SER A 143 10.43 -25.64 16.83
C SER A 143 9.23 -24.99 16.12
N ALA A 144 9.37 -23.74 15.64
CA ALA A 144 8.36 -23.05 14.83
C ALA A 144 8.53 -23.30 13.32
N ARG A 145 9.65 -23.91 12.89
CA ARG A 145 10.01 -24.06 11.48
C ARG A 145 9.07 -25.01 10.74
N LYS A 146 8.58 -24.57 9.57
CA LYS A 146 7.78 -25.36 8.62
C LYS A 146 8.20 -25.19 7.18
N SER A 147 8.82 -24.06 6.83
CA SER A 147 9.41 -23.84 5.51
C SER A 147 10.64 -24.72 5.30
N SER A 148 10.89 -25.13 4.04
CA SER A 148 12.10 -25.85 3.65
C SER A 148 13.35 -24.95 3.64
N VAL A 149 13.15 -23.64 3.53
CA VAL A 149 14.22 -22.66 3.28
C VAL A 149 14.81 -22.01 4.54
N ALA A 150 14.17 -22.10 5.71
CA ALA A 150 14.62 -21.34 6.89
C ALA A 150 15.84 -21.92 7.64
N ASP A 151 16.26 -23.16 7.37
CA ASP A 151 17.41 -23.74 8.06
C ASP A 151 18.74 -23.19 7.54
N GLY A 152 19.51 -22.54 8.42
CA GLY A 152 20.77 -21.88 8.06
C GLY A 152 20.66 -20.58 7.26
N LEU A 153 19.45 -20.15 6.90
CA LEU A 153 19.24 -18.98 6.04
C LEU A 153 19.65 -17.67 6.73
N SER A 154 20.55 -16.93 6.10
CA SER A 154 21.02 -15.63 6.56
C SER A 154 20.18 -14.46 6.04
N ILE A 155 20.27 -13.32 6.72
CA ILE A 155 19.60 -12.07 6.31
C ILE A 155 20.07 -11.61 4.91
N GLN A 156 21.35 -11.80 4.58
CA GLN A 156 21.88 -11.47 3.26
C GLN A 156 21.29 -12.36 2.16
N GLU A 157 21.13 -13.67 2.40
CA GLU A 157 20.51 -14.56 1.42
C GLU A 157 19.04 -14.21 1.16
N ILE A 158 18.33 -13.68 2.16
CA ILE A 158 16.98 -13.12 1.99
C ILE A 158 17.02 -11.87 1.10
N LEU A 159 17.94 -10.92 1.36
CA LEU A 159 18.13 -9.73 0.53
C LEU A 159 18.36 -10.11 -0.95
N ASP A 160 19.29 -11.04 -1.18
CA ASP A 160 19.73 -11.43 -2.53
C ASP A 160 18.70 -12.29 -3.29
N ASN A 161 17.80 -12.99 -2.58
CA ASN A 161 16.93 -14.02 -3.18
C ASN A 161 15.44 -13.89 -2.85
N TRP A 162 14.96 -12.79 -2.26
CA TRP A 162 13.55 -12.64 -1.86
C TRP A 162 12.54 -12.99 -2.96
N SER A 163 12.81 -12.57 -4.21
CA SER A 163 11.95 -12.88 -5.36
C SER A 163 11.81 -14.38 -5.68
N LYS A 164 12.74 -15.22 -5.22
CA LYS A 164 12.70 -16.69 -5.31
C LYS A 164 12.12 -17.33 -4.05
N LEU A 165 12.37 -16.75 -2.87
CA LEU A 165 11.86 -17.23 -1.59
C LEU A 165 10.35 -17.00 -1.45
N LEU A 166 9.88 -15.80 -1.81
CA LEU A 166 8.47 -15.40 -1.73
C LEU A 166 7.48 -16.42 -2.32
N PRO A 167 7.61 -16.89 -3.58
CA PRO A 167 6.68 -17.89 -4.12
C PRO A 167 6.75 -19.24 -3.39
N THR A 168 7.94 -19.69 -2.98
CA THR A 168 8.10 -20.93 -2.20
C THR A 168 7.40 -20.83 -0.84
N LEU A 169 7.57 -19.72 -0.13
CA LEU A 169 6.94 -19.51 1.18
C LEU A 169 5.41 -19.40 1.07
N MET A 170 4.90 -18.73 0.03
CA MET A 170 3.45 -18.67 -0.25
C MET A 170 2.85 -20.07 -0.47
N ASP A 171 3.53 -20.92 -1.25
CA ASP A 171 3.09 -22.29 -1.51
C ASP A 171 3.21 -23.20 -0.27
N GLU A 172 4.38 -23.26 0.37
CA GLU A 172 4.62 -24.12 1.53
C GLU A 172 3.73 -23.77 2.72
N TRP A 173 3.37 -22.50 2.88
CA TRP A 173 2.49 -22.04 3.96
C TRP A 173 1.01 -21.99 3.56
N GLN A 174 0.69 -22.31 2.29
CA GLN A 174 -0.67 -22.33 1.74
C GLN A 174 -1.39 -20.99 1.97
N GLU A 175 -0.69 -19.89 1.69
CA GLU A 175 -1.20 -18.53 1.82
C GLU A 175 -1.58 -17.95 0.46
N ASP A 176 -2.57 -17.05 0.46
CA ASP A 176 -2.93 -16.27 -0.71
C ASP A 176 -2.71 -14.76 -0.49
N ARG A 177 -2.51 -14.03 -1.59
CA ARG A 177 -2.15 -12.62 -1.55
C ARG A 177 -3.28 -11.74 -1.01
N GLU A 178 -4.53 -12.06 -1.30
CA GLU A 178 -5.68 -11.21 -0.95
C GLU A 178 -5.94 -11.30 0.56
N SER A 179 -5.97 -12.52 1.13
CA SER A 179 -6.10 -12.74 2.58
C SER A 179 -5.01 -12.05 3.41
N LEU A 180 -3.75 -12.08 2.94
CA LEU A 180 -2.65 -11.40 3.64
C LEU A 180 -2.72 -9.87 3.50
N VAL A 181 -3.12 -9.33 2.34
CA VAL A 181 -3.37 -7.89 2.14
C VAL A 181 -4.50 -7.40 3.06
N ASP A 182 -5.61 -8.15 3.14
CA ASP A 182 -6.77 -7.79 3.96
C ASP A 182 -6.47 -7.88 5.46
N LEU A 183 -5.73 -8.91 5.90
CA LEU A 183 -5.28 -9.00 7.29
C LEU A 183 -4.34 -7.86 7.65
N PHE A 184 -3.36 -7.53 6.80
CA PHE A 184 -2.44 -6.43 7.04
C PHE A 184 -3.15 -5.07 7.04
N GLY A 185 -4.14 -4.88 6.16
CA GLY A 185 -5.00 -3.71 6.17
C GLY A 185 -5.75 -3.56 7.49
N ARG A 186 -6.48 -4.59 7.92
CA ARG A 186 -7.30 -4.56 9.15
C ARG A 186 -6.48 -4.28 10.41
N VAL A 187 -5.31 -4.92 10.57
CA VAL A 187 -4.45 -4.69 11.76
C VAL A 187 -3.95 -3.25 11.83
N ARG A 188 -3.77 -2.58 10.68
CA ARG A 188 -3.37 -1.16 10.61
C ARG A 188 -4.55 -0.23 10.86
N ASP A 189 -5.75 -0.59 10.38
CA ASP A 189 -6.99 0.11 10.72
C ASP A 189 -7.27 0.04 12.23
N ASP A 190 -7.23 -1.17 12.81
CA ASP A 190 -7.40 -1.41 14.25
C ASP A 190 -6.40 -0.57 15.07
N TRP A 191 -5.14 -0.46 14.64
CA TRP A 191 -4.15 0.38 15.33
C TRP A 191 -4.45 1.88 15.17
N LEU A 192 -4.76 2.34 13.95
CA LEU A 192 -5.09 3.74 13.68
C LEU A 192 -6.33 4.20 14.47
N GLU A 193 -7.35 3.35 14.59
CA GLU A 193 -8.58 3.63 15.34
C GLU A 193 -8.38 3.65 16.86
N ASN A 194 -7.59 2.72 17.42
CA ASN A 194 -7.45 2.57 18.87
C ASN A 194 -6.26 3.34 19.47
N ASP A 195 -5.22 3.62 18.69
CA ASP A 195 -4.01 4.35 19.09
C ASP A 195 -3.41 5.11 17.89
N LEU A 196 -4.12 6.15 17.46
CA LEU A 196 -3.64 7.07 16.41
C LEU A 196 -2.27 7.68 16.75
N SER A 197 -2.01 7.98 18.02
CA SER A 197 -0.77 8.64 18.46
C SER A 197 0.44 7.72 18.27
N GLY A 198 0.35 6.45 18.67
CA GLY A 198 1.40 5.46 18.44
C GLY A 198 1.53 5.06 16.97
N TRP A 199 0.42 4.95 16.23
CA TRP A 199 0.45 4.68 14.79
C TRP A 199 1.15 5.79 14.01
N ILE A 200 0.82 7.06 14.27
CA ILE A 200 1.50 8.22 13.69
C ILE A 200 2.96 8.29 14.15
N GLY A 201 3.23 8.05 15.44
CA GLY A 201 4.58 8.06 16.01
C GLY A 201 5.53 6.99 15.46
N ALA A 202 5.00 5.91 14.88
CA ALA A 202 5.77 4.86 14.19
C ALA A 202 6.11 5.21 12.72
N ASN A 203 5.72 6.38 12.24
CA ASN A 203 6.01 6.91 10.90
C ASN A 203 6.80 8.23 11.00
N ARG A 204 7.61 8.55 9.97
CA ARG A 204 8.39 9.80 9.94
C ARG A 204 8.51 10.34 8.52
N PHE A 205 8.15 11.60 8.29
CA PHE A 205 8.48 12.26 7.02
C PHE A 205 9.98 12.51 6.89
N TYR A 206 10.52 12.31 5.68
CA TYR A 206 11.88 12.73 5.37
C TYR A 206 12.03 14.26 5.52
N PRO A 207 13.20 14.79 5.96
CA PRO A 207 13.35 16.21 6.22
C PRO A 207 12.96 17.09 5.02
N GLY A 208 12.25 18.19 5.27
CA GLY A 208 11.88 19.17 4.24
C GLY A 208 10.81 18.75 3.23
N THR A 209 10.51 17.45 3.06
CA THR A 209 9.55 16.98 2.05
C THR A 209 8.11 17.45 2.33
N ALA A 210 7.71 17.50 3.60
CA ALA A 210 6.42 18.04 4.03
C ALA A 210 6.25 19.53 3.69
N ASP A 211 7.32 20.33 3.80
CA ASP A 211 7.27 21.76 3.46
C ASP A 211 7.37 21.99 1.95
N ALA A 212 8.10 21.13 1.24
CA ALA A 212 8.09 21.12 -0.22
C ALA A 212 6.70 20.79 -0.78
N LEU A 213 6.00 19.82 -0.20
CA LEU A 213 4.62 19.48 -0.53
C LEU A 213 3.64 20.65 -0.33
N LYS A 214 3.72 21.36 0.81
CA LYS A 214 2.85 22.52 1.13
C LYS A 214 3.06 23.71 0.20
N LEU A 215 4.30 23.95 -0.19
CA LEU A 215 4.71 25.15 -0.93
C LEU A 215 4.67 24.94 -2.45
N SER A 216 4.42 23.71 -2.91
CA SER A 216 4.39 23.37 -4.32
C SER A 216 3.32 24.14 -5.10
N SER A 217 3.73 24.65 -6.25
CA SER A 217 2.85 25.23 -7.27
C SER A 217 2.51 24.25 -8.41
N SER A 218 3.01 23.02 -8.35
CA SER A 218 2.88 21.99 -9.40
C SER A 218 1.61 21.14 -9.28
N GLU A 219 1.22 20.43 -10.34
CA GLU A 219 0.14 19.44 -10.27
C GLU A 219 0.66 18.14 -9.64
N LEU A 220 0.29 17.89 -8.38
CA LEU A 220 0.80 16.76 -7.61
C LEU A 220 -0.17 15.57 -7.58
N TYR A 221 0.40 14.38 -7.72
CA TYR A 221 -0.25 13.07 -7.64
C TYR A 221 0.61 12.11 -6.82
N ILE A 222 -0.03 11.28 -5.99
CA ILE A 222 0.64 10.22 -5.25
C ILE A 222 0.28 8.88 -5.90
N VAL A 223 1.28 8.07 -6.23
CA VAL A 223 1.17 6.80 -6.94
C VAL A 223 1.96 5.73 -6.19
N THR A 224 1.30 4.96 -5.34
CA THR A 224 1.92 4.12 -4.31
C THR A 224 1.28 2.73 -4.17
N THR A 225 2.02 1.77 -3.62
CA THR A 225 1.50 0.44 -3.23
C THR A 225 0.90 0.42 -1.81
N LYS A 226 0.91 1.55 -1.09
CA LYS A 226 0.18 1.74 0.18
C LYS A 226 -1.33 1.91 -0.08
N GLN A 227 -2.18 1.47 0.85
CA GLN A 227 -3.62 1.74 0.77
C GLN A 227 -3.90 3.24 1.02
N SER A 228 -4.64 3.91 0.13
CA SER A 228 -4.74 5.38 0.09
C SER A 228 -5.18 6.04 1.41
N ARG A 229 -5.97 5.36 2.24
CA ARG A 229 -6.43 5.88 3.55
C ARG A 229 -5.28 6.13 4.53
N PHE A 230 -4.26 5.26 4.56
CA PHE A 230 -3.08 5.46 5.40
C PHE A 230 -2.22 6.61 4.89
N THR A 231 -2.07 6.73 3.57
CA THR A 231 -1.37 7.85 2.93
C THR A 231 -2.06 9.18 3.24
N GLY A 232 -3.39 9.26 3.10
CA GLY A 232 -4.17 10.45 3.46
C GLY A 232 -4.05 10.83 4.94
N ALA A 233 -4.11 9.85 5.85
CA ALA A 233 -3.91 10.08 7.28
C ALA A 233 -2.51 10.65 7.58
N LEU A 234 -1.44 10.08 7.00
CA LEU A 234 -0.07 10.54 7.23
C LEU A 234 0.21 11.93 6.63
N LEU A 235 -0.34 12.23 5.44
CA LEU A 235 -0.26 13.57 4.84
C LEU A 235 -0.95 14.62 5.74
N LYS A 236 -2.10 14.28 6.30
CA LYS A 236 -2.83 15.17 7.19
C LYS A 236 -2.13 15.38 8.53
N GLU A 237 -1.76 14.30 9.22
CA GLU A 237 -1.27 14.38 10.60
C GLU A 237 0.24 14.72 10.70
N LEU A 238 1.08 14.22 9.79
CA LEU A 238 2.53 14.52 9.81
C LEU A 238 2.93 15.70 8.92
N ALA A 239 2.29 15.86 7.75
CA ALA A 239 2.57 17.00 6.88
C ALA A 239 1.61 18.18 7.09
N GLY A 240 0.45 18.02 7.74
CA GLY A 240 -0.53 19.11 7.86
C GLY A 240 -1.20 19.46 6.53
N VAL A 241 -1.26 18.52 5.58
CA VAL A 241 -1.80 18.71 4.23
C VAL A 241 -3.05 17.85 4.03
N ASP A 242 -4.19 18.49 3.81
CA ASP A 242 -5.44 17.82 3.41
C ASP A 242 -5.37 17.52 1.90
N PHE A 243 -4.63 16.47 1.55
CA PHE A 243 -4.33 16.14 0.15
C PHE A 243 -5.54 15.50 -0.54
N PRO A 244 -5.95 15.95 -1.75
CA PRO A 244 -7.16 15.46 -2.40
C PRO A 244 -7.12 13.94 -2.66
N SER A 245 -8.11 13.21 -2.18
CA SER A 245 -8.11 11.74 -2.19
C SER A 245 -8.16 11.15 -3.60
N GLU A 246 -8.79 11.86 -4.55
CA GLU A 246 -8.82 11.53 -5.97
C GLU A 246 -7.46 11.66 -6.67
N ARG A 247 -6.46 12.23 -5.99
CA ARG A 247 -5.07 12.32 -6.43
C ARG A 247 -4.15 11.29 -5.77
N ILE A 248 -4.69 10.38 -4.95
CA ILE A 248 -3.95 9.31 -4.26
C ILE A 248 -4.27 7.94 -4.88
N TYR A 249 -3.48 7.57 -5.88
CA TYR A 249 -3.48 6.27 -6.53
C TYR A 249 -2.73 5.24 -5.68
N GLY A 250 -3.43 4.66 -4.70
CA GLY A 250 -2.92 3.64 -3.80
C GLY A 250 -3.16 2.20 -4.27
N LEU A 251 -2.92 1.25 -3.37
CA LEU A 251 -3.19 -0.18 -3.57
C LEU A 251 -4.62 -0.42 -4.08
N GLY A 252 -4.73 -1.17 -5.17
CA GLY A 252 -6.01 -1.48 -5.83
C GLY A 252 -6.34 -0.58 -7.03
N THR A 253 -5.64 0.55 -7.23
CA THR A 253 -5.85 1.43 -8.40
C THR A 253 -5.18 0.94 -9.70
N GLY A 254 -4.48 -0.20 -9.64
CA GLY A 254 -3.78 -0.83 -10.75
C GLY A 254 -2.26 -0.63 -10.72
N PRO A 255 -1.50 -1.19 -11.68
CA PRO A 255 -0.05 -1.02 -11.75
C PRO A 255 0.34 0.44 -11.98
N LYS A 256 1.44 0.92 -11.35
CA LYS A 256 1.90 2.31 -11.49
C LYS A 256 2.05 2.77 -12.95
N VAL A 257 2.58 1.91 -13.82
CA VAL A 257 2.64 2.12 -15.29
C VAL A 257 1.29 2.53 -15.88
N LYS A 258 0.18 1.89 -15.47
CA LYS A 258 -1.16 2.19 -15.96
C LYS A 258 -1.71 3.50 -15.39
N VAL A 259 -1.39 3.82 -14.14
CA VAL A 259 -1.69 5.13 -13.54
C VAL A 259 -0.96 6.25 -14.29
N LEU A 260 0.33 6.09 -14.60
CA LEU A 260 1.11 7.07 -15.36
C LEU A 260 0.57 7.25 -16.80
N GLN A 261 0.12 6.16 -17.45
CA GLN A 261 -0.54 6.22 -18.76
C GLN A 261 -1.85 7.02 -18.67
N GLN A 262 -2.70 6.72 -17.68
CA GLN A 262 -3.95 7.46 -17.43
C GLN A 262 -3.71 8.95 -17.16
N LEU A 263 -2.77 9.30 -16.28
CA LEU A 263 -2.44 10.69 -15.96
C LEU A 263 -1.95 11.46 -17.20
N GLN A 264 -1.08 10.86 -18.01
CA GLN A 264 -0.60 11.43 -19.27
C GLN A 264 -1.71 11.72 -20.29
N GLU A 265 -2.77 10.91 -20.31
CA GLU A 265 -3.85 10.99 -21.29
C GLU A 265 -4.93 12.02 -20.92
N MET A 266 -4.92 12.53 -19.69
CA MET A 266 -5.94 13.50 -19.26
C MET A 266 -5.82 14.85 -20.00
N PRO A 267 -6.92 15.45 -20.47
CA PRO A 267 -6.89 16.71 -21.22
C PRO A 267 -6.27 17.89 -20.45
N GLN A 268 -6.46 17.96 -19.14
CA GLN A 268 -5.92 19.05 -18.31
C GLN A 268 -4.42 18.93 -18.03
N HIS A 269 -3.78 17.81 -18.36
CA HIS A 269 -2.33 17.62 -18.23
C HIS A 269 -1.57 17.82 -19.55
N GLN A 270 -2.27 18.17 -20.64
CA GLN A 270 -1.64 18.39 -21.94
C GLN A 270 -0.74 19.63 -21.91
N GLY A 271 0.53 19.44 -22.25
CA GLY A 271 1.55 20.50 -22.24
C GLY A 271 2.25 20.72 -20.89
N LEU A 272 1.96 19.91 -19.87
CA LEU A 272 2.77 19.87 -18.64
C LEU A 272 4.03 19.03 -18.84
N THR A 273 5.11 19.37 -18.13
CA THR A 273 6.27 18.49 -17.99
C THR A 273 5.91 17.37 -17.01
N LEU A 274 6.21 16.11 -17.34
CA LEU A 274 5.82 14.96 -16.52
C LEU A 274 7.03 14.39 -15.76
N HIS A 275 6.91 14.27 -14.43
CA HIS A 275 7.97 13.82 -13.54
C HIS A 275 7.49 12.65 -12.69
N PHE A 276 8.19 11.52 -12.72
CA PHE A 276 7.92 10.37 -11.85
C PHE A 276 9.08 10.17 -10.87
N VAL A 277 8.80 10.35 -9.58
CA VAL A 277 9.80 10.22 -8.50
C VAL A 277 9.47 8.99 -7.65
N GLU A 278 10.48 8.15 -7.48
CA GLU A 278 10.34 6.80 -6.95
C GLU A 278 11.57 6.42 -6.12
N ASP A 279 11.43 5.50 -5.18
CA ASP A 279 12.55 4.99 -4.36
C ASP A 279 13.05 3.60 -4.79
N ARG A 280 12.22 2.85 -5.52
CA ARG A 280 12.49 1.47 -5.98
C ARG A 280 12.90 1.43 -7.45
N LEU A 281 14.16 1.08 -7.72
CA LEU A 281 14.72 1.02 -9.09
C LEU A 281 13.94 0.06 -10.00
N ALA A 282 13.47 -1.07 -9.48
CA ALA A 282 12.68 -2.04 -10.24
C ALA A 282 11.42 -1.42 -10.87
N THR A 283 10.77 -0.46 -10.18
CA THR A 283 9.61 0.26 -10.73
C THR A 283 10.00 1.16 -11.89
N LEU A 284 11.08 1.94 -11.75
CA LEU A 284 11.59 2.80 -12.82
C LEU A 284 11.98 2.00 -14.07
N LYS A 285 12.63 0.84 -13.88
CA LYS A 285 12.92 -0.12 -14.95
C LYS A 285 11.65 -0.64 -15.63
N ASN A 286 10.53 -0.81 -14.91
CA ASN A 286 9.25 -1.20 -15.50
C ASN A 286 8.60 -0.05 -16.28
N VAL A 287 8.77 1.21 -15.87
CA VAL A 287 8.36 2.39 -16.65
C VAL A 287 9.18 2.54 -17.94
N ILE A 288 10.49 2.25 -17.90
CA ILE A 288 11.38 2.27 -19.08
C ILE A 288 10.97 1.26 -20.16
N LYS A 289 10.38 0.11 -19.78
CA LYS A 289 9.93 -0.94 -20.72
C LYS A 289 8.69 -0.53 -21.54
N GLU A 290 8.08 0.62 -21.26
CA GLU A 290 6.81 1.06 -21.83
C GLU A 290 7.00 2.34 -22.66
N PRO A 291 7.22 2.25 -23.98
CA PRO A 291 7.53 3.42 -24.83
C PRO A 291 6.45 4.53 -24.80
N ALA A 292 5.21 4.15 -24.50
CA ALA A 292 4.12 5.11 -24.29
C ALA A 292 4.38 6.11 -23.14
N LEU A 293 5.32 5.81 -22.24
CA LEU A 293 5.74 6.62 -21.11
C LEU A 293 7.06 7.37 -21.34
N ASP A 294 7.65 7.36 -22.55
CA ASP A 294 8.94 8.02 -22.83
C ASP A 294 8.99 9.53 -22.55
N LYS A 295 7.82 10.16 -22.38
CA LYS A 295 7.65 11.58 -22.03
C LYS A 295 7.97 11.90 -20.57
N TRP A 296 7.99 10.89 -19.69
CA TRP A 296 8.21 11.09 -18.26
C TRP A 296 9.71 11.21 -17.93
N ASN A 297 10.07 12.27 -17.21
CA ASN A 297 11.36 12.38 -16.53
C ASN A 297 11.34 11.44 -15.32
N LEU A 298 12.32 10.54 -15.21
CA LEU A 298 12.36 9.52 -14.16
C LEU A 298 13.43 9.84 -13.14
N TYR A 299 13.05 9.84 -11.85
CA TYR A 299 13.94 10.15 -10.75
C TYR A 299 13.97 8.99 -9.76
N LEU A 300 15.17 8.52 -9.43
CA LEU A 300 15.41 7.68 -8.26
C LEU A 300 15.90 8.58 -7.14
N VAL A 301 15.22 8.55 -5.99
CA VAL A 301 15.66 9.29 -4.81
C VAL A 301 16.92 8.64 -4.21
N LYS A 302 17.91 9.45 -3.82
CA LYS A 302 19.14 8.96 -3.15
C LYS A 302 18.92 8.59 -1.67
N TRP A 303 17.71 8.78 -1.16
CA TRP A 303 17.22 8.31 0.15
C TRP A 303 16.12 7.26 -0.08
N GLY A 304 15.33 6.93 0.94
CA GLY A 304 14.32 5.88 0.85
C GLY A 304 14.94 4.51 1.12
N TYR A 305 14.44 3.49 0.45
CA TYR A 305 14.75 2.09 0.73
C TYR A 305 15.65 1.41 -0.32
N ASN A 306 16.20 2.16 -1.28
CA ASN A 306 17.16 1.61 -2.24
C ASN A 306 18.54 1.33 -1.62
N THR A 307 19.20 0.29 -2.14
CA THR A 307 20.58 -0.05 -1.78
C THR A 307 21.60 0.86 -2.48
N GLN A 308 22.86 0.79 -2.06
CA GLN A 308 23.95 1.50 -2.76
C GLN A 308 24.14 0.97 -4.18
N GLU A 309 24.02 -0.34 -4.36
CA GLU A 309 24.14 -1.03 -5.66
C GLU A 309 23.02 -0.59 -6.62
N GLU A 310 21.79 -0.45 -6.13
CA GLU A 310 20.68 0.09 -6.93
C GLU A 310 20.93 1.55 -7.34
N ARG A 311 21.51 2.40 -6.47
CA ARG A 311 21.87 3.77 -6.85
C ARG A 311 22.97 3.81 -7.92
N GLU A 312 23.97 2.93 -7.81
CA GLU A 312 25.05 2.82 -8.80
C GLU A 312 24.53 2.32 -10.14
N GLU A 313 23.67 1.28 -10.15
CA GLU A 313 23.02 0.79 -11.37
C GLU A 313 22.10 1.86 -11.99
N ALA A 314 21.31 2.56 -11.18
CA ALA A 314 20.47 3.67 -11.64
C ALA A 314 21.28 4.80 -12.27
N GLY A 315 22.44 5.14 -11.70
CA GLY A 315 23.38 6.12 -12.26
C GLY A 315 23.98 5.72 -13.60
N ALA A 316 24.01 4.41 -13.92
CA ALA A 316 24.43 3.91 -15.24
C ALA A 316 23.29 3.91 -16.28
N ILE A 317 22.03 4.10 -15.87
CA ILE A 317 20.86 4.13 -16.76
C ILE A 317 20.57 5.58 -17.16
N SER A 318 20.92 5.97 -18.39
CA SER A 318 20.81 7.35 -18.89
C SER A 318 19.40 7.99 -18.83
N ARG A 319 18.35 7.18 -18.67
CA ARG A 319 16.95 7.65 -18.56
C ARG A 319 16.53 7.94 -17.11
N ILE A 320 17.33 7.55 -16.10
CA ILE A 320 17.06 7.78 -14.68
C ILE A 320 18.00 8.88 -14.16
N GLN A 321 17.45 9.83 -13.39
CA GLN A 321 18.22 10.85 -12.69
C GLN A 321 18.25 10.54 -11.19
N LEU A 322 19.45 10.50 -10.60
CA LEU A 322 19.61 10.40 -9.15
C LEU A 322 19.39 11.76 -8.50
N ILE A 323 18.33 11.93 -7.71
CA ILE A 323 18.00 13.19 -7.03
C ILE A 323 18.30 13.09 -5.53
N ASP A 324 18.90 14.12 -4.94
CA ASP A 324 19.00 14.24 -3.47
C ASP A 324 17.88 15.07 -2.87
N LEU A 325 17.72 14.94 -1.56
CA LEU A 325 16.61 15.49 -0.81
C LEU A 325 16.55 17.05 -0.85
N PRO A 326 17.68 17.79 -0.80
CA PRO A 326 17.70 19.23 -1.07
C PRO A 326 17.21 19.59 -2.47
N ASP A 327 17.70 18.92 -3.52
CA ASP A 327 17.29 19.22 -4.90
C ASP A 327 15.82 18.87 -5.15
N PHE A 328 15.33 17.73 -4.65
CA PHE A 328 13.91 17.37 -4.68
C PHE A 328 13.04 18.40 -3.97
N SER A 329 13.43 18.80 -2.76
CA SER A 329 12.71 19.80 -1.97
C SER A 329 12.72 21.21 -2.60
N LYS A 330 13.59 21.44 -3.60
CA LYS A 330 13.66 22.67 -4.38
C LYS A 330 12.89 22.56 -5.71
N GLN A 331 12.97 21.42 -6.40
CA GLN A 331 12.23 21.16 -7.65
C GLN A 331 10.71 21.12 -7.41
N LEU A 332 10.27 20.66 -6.25
CA LEU A 332 8.85 20.54 -5.93
C LEU A 332 8.18 21.87 -5.54
N LYS A 333 8.93 22.95 -5.23
CA LYS A 333 8.38 24.23 -4.72
C LYS A 333 8.05 25.22 -5.85
#